data_AF-A0A087S5L8-F1
#
_entry.id   AF-A0A087S5L8-F1
#
_cell.length_a   1.000
_cell.length_b   1.000
_cell.length_c   1.000
_cell.angle_alpha   90.00
_cell.angle_beta   90.00
_cell.angle_gamma   90.00
#
_symmetry.space_group_name_H-M   'P 1'
#
loop_
_entity.id
_entity.type
_entity.pdbx_description
1 polymer ?
#
loop_
_entity_poly.entity_id
_entity_poly.type
_entity_poly.pdbx_seq_one_letter_code
_entity_poly.pdbx_strand_id
1 'polypeptide(L)'
;MSIDKGKSEGGEHDYSNDDELWALVDGFDDLPEDTSFEMAINYYDNALKIKPDHPVLLYRKGGFLCDADNYEEAIKIMDKILEIDSRYVDALFLKSKILSVIGKTEESKECKDRAEKMKEVKRL
;
A
#
# COMPACT_ATOMS: atom_id res chain seq x y z
N MET A 1 19.70 3.99 23.18
CA MET A 1 18.91 4.86 22.28
C MET A 1 18.78 4.11 20.97
N SER A 2 17.79 3.24 20.88
CA SER A 2 17.56 2.45 19.66
C SER A 2 16.61 3.23 18.78
N ILE A 3 17.05 3.46 17.56
CA ILE A 3 16.34 4.24 16.54
C ILE A 3 14.97 3.58 16.35
N ASP A 4 13.94 4.37 16.63
CA ASP A 4 12.54 4.07 16.36
C ASP A 4 12.39 3.93 14.84
N LYS A 5 12.52 2.70 14.32
CA LYS A 5 12.16 2.40 12.94
C LYS A 5 10.66 2.62 12.87
N GLY A 6 10.28 3.80 12.41
CA GLY A 6 8.89 4.25 12.29
C GLY A 6 8.06 3.10 11.72
N LYS A 7 7.17 2.57 12.56
CA LYS A 7 6.09 1.72 12.10
C LYS A 7 5.38 2.55 11.03
N SER A 8 5.62 2.20 9.78
CA SER A 8 4.67 2.43 8.71
C SER A 8 3.44 1.67 9.17
N GLU A 9 2.59 2.33 9.96
CA GLU A 9 1.24 1.91 10.32
C GLU A 9 0.44 1.85 9.03
N GLY A 10 0.74 0.85 8.21
CA GLY A 10 -0.21 0.33 7.26
C GLY A 10 -1.30 -0.28 8.11
N GLY A 11 -2.47 0.37 8.16
CA GLY A 11 -3.78 -0.24 8.24
C GLY A 11 -3.72 -1.63 8.85
N GLU A 12 -3.93 -1.67 10.16
CA GLU A 12 -3.89 -2.84 11.03
C GLU A 12 -4.89 -3.93 10.59
N HIS A 13 -4.67 -4.53 9.43
CA HIS A 13 -4.88 -5.94 9.28
C HIS A 13 -3.64 -6.60 9.88
N ASP A 14 -3.87 -7.42 10.90
CA ASP A 14 -2.85 -8.23 11.52
C ASP A 14 -2.41 -9.33 10.55
N TYR A 15 -1.58 -8.96 9.57
CA TYR A 15 -0.93 -9.88 8.64
C TYR A 15 0.29 -10.55 9.29
N SER A 16 0.49 -10.40 10.61
CA SER A 16 1.60 -11.03 11.35
C SER A 16 1.54 -12.56 11.31
N ASN A 17 0.36 -13.12 11.03
CA ASN A 17 0.13 -14.56 10.88
C ASN A 17 0.07 -15.02 9.40
N ASP A 18 0.31 -14.14 8.43
CA ASP A 18 0.55 -14.59 7.06
C ASP A 18 2.00 -15.10 6.98
N ASP A 19 2.25 -16.29 7.52
CA ASP A 19 3.56 -16.98 7.42
C ASP A 19 4.01 -17.09 5.95
N GLU A 20 3.04 -17.17 5.04
CA GLU A 20 3.25 -17.18 3.60
C GLU A 20 3.63 -15.80 3.03
N LEU A 21 3.29 -14.68 3.68
CA LEU A 21 3.77 -13.35 3.29
C LEU A 21 5.27 -13.26 3.57
N TRP A 22 5.73 -13.65 4.76
CA TRP A 22 7.15 -13.66 5.10
C TRP A 22 7.97 -14.48 4.11
N ALA A 23 7.49 -15.66 3.68
CA ALA A 23 8.18 -16.44 2.64
C ALA A 23 8.26 -15.73 1.27
N LEU A 24 7.29 -14.88 0.93
CA LEU A 24 7.24 -14.13 -0.33
C LEU A 24 8.04 -12.83 -0.29
N VAL A 25 8.17 -12.23 0.89
CA VAL A 25 8.92 -10.98 1.12
C VAL A 25 10.24 -11.19 1.86
N ASP A 26 10.64 -12.44 2.10
CA ASP A 26 11.81 -12.87 2.89
C ASP A 26 13.09 -12.17 2.44
N GLY A 27 13.21 -11.96 1.12
CA GLY A 27 14.35 -11.27 0.52
C GLY A 27 14.22 -9.75 0.40
N PHE A 28 13.12 -9.13 0.84
CA PHE A 28 12.92 -7.69 0.71
C PHE A 28 13.69 -6.90 1.77
N ASP A 29 13.77 -7.39 3.01
CA ASP A 29 14.56 -6.75 4.08
C ASP A 29 16.07 -6.75 3.75
N ASP A 30 16.50 -7.65 2.86
CA ASP A 30 17.88 -7.75 2.35
C ASP A 30 18.12 -6.91 1.08
N LEU A 31 17.08 -6.24 0.53
CA LEU A 31 17.29 -5.38 -0.62
C LEU A 31 18.11 -4.14 -0.21
N PRO A 32 19.12 -3.75 -1.01
CA PRO A 32 19.91 -2.56 -0.75
C PRO A 32 19.03 -1.32 -0.52
N GLU A 33 19.43 -0.42 0.38
CA GLU A 33 18.71 0.85 0.58
C GLU A 33 18.62 1.68 -0.72
N ASP A 34 19.53 1.47 -1.67
CA ASP A 34 19.54 2.07 -3.01
C ASP A 34 18.78 1.26 -4.08
N THR A 35 17.91 0.32 -3.67
CA THR A 35 17.13 -0.47 -4.62
C THR A 35 16.25 0.44 -5.46
N SER A 36 16.43 0.35 -6.79
CA SER A 36 15.63 1.16 -7.71
C SER A 36 14.14 0.82 -7.57
N PHE A 37 13.28 1.82 -7.78
CA PHE A 37 11.84 1.60 -7.74
C PHE A 37 11.41 0.48 -8.70
N GLU A 38 12.05 0.36 -9.87
CA GLU A 38 11.81 -0.72 -10.83
C GLU A 38 12.11 -2.11 -10.26
N MET A 39 13.21 -2.27 -9.54
CA MET A 39 13.58 -3.55 -8.95
C MET A 39 12.60 -3.94 -7.83
N ALA A 40 12.21 -2.97 -6.99
CA ALA A 40 11.19 -3.18 -5.96
C ALA A 40 9.84 -3.57 -6.58
N ILE A 41 9.39 -2.87 -7.63
CA ILE A 41 8.15 -3.20 -8.35
C ILE A 41 8.21 -4.62 -8.91
N ASN A 42 9.30 -5.00 -9.59
CA ASN A 42 9.46 -6.34 -10.16
C ASN A 42 9.49 -7.43 -9.07
N TYR A 43 10.06 -7.14 -7.90
CA TYR A 43 10.03 -8.03 -6.76
C TYR A 43 8.60 -8.31 -6.31
N TYR A 44 7.79 -7.27 -6.08
CA TYR A 44 6.38 -7.42 -5.72
C TYR A 44 5.55 -8.05 -6.83
N ASP A 45 5.86 -7.81 -8.10
CA ASP A 45 5.19 -8.49 -9.21
C ASP A 45 5.41 -10.01 -9.18
N ASN A 46 6.61 -10.47 -8.81
CA ASN A 46 6.86 -11.90 -8.65
C ASN A 46 6.12 -12.50 -7.45
N ALA A 47 6.06 -11.78 -6.33
CA ALA A 47 5.27 -12.20 -5.17
C ALA A 47 3.77 -12.26 -5.50
N LEU A 48 3.26 -11.28 -6.25
CA LEU A 48 1.87 -11.23 -6.71
C LEU A 48 1.53 -12.32 -7.74
N LYS A 49 2.49 -12.91 -8.46
CA LYS A 49 2.22 -14.11 -9.29
C LYS A 49 1.80 -15.30 -8.43
N ILE A 50 2.27 -15.37 -7.19
CA ILE A 50 1.95 -16.45 -6.24
C ILE A 50 0.67 -16.09 -5.47
N LYS A 51 0.54 -14.84 -5.02
CA LYS A 51 -0.65 -14.32 -4.33
C LYS A 51 -1.20 -13.05 -5.00
N PRO A 52 -2.02 -13.16 -6.06
CA PRO A 52 -2.41 -12.03 -6.91
C PRO A 52 -3.25 -10.96 -6.22
N ASP A 53 -3.99 -11.34 -5.18
CA ASP A 53 -4.95 -10.47 -4.49
C ASP A 53 -4.52 -10.18 -3.05
N HIS A 54 -3.21 -10.27 -2.75
CA HIS A 54 -2.71 -9.98 -1.41
C HIS A 54 -2.64 -8.46 -1.17
N PRO A 55 -3.43 -7.88 -0.24
CA PRO A 55 -3.53 -6.43 -0.08
C PRO A 55 -2.19 -5.77 0.29
N VAL A 56 -1.37 -6.38 1.16
CA VAL A 56 -0.05 -5.84 1.53
C VAL A 56 0.91 -5.77 0.34
N LEU A 57 1.03 -6.84 -0.45
CA LEU A 57 1.91 -6.88 -1.61
C LEU A 57 1.49 -5.84 -2.65
N LEU A 58 0.17 -5.74 -2.89
CA LEU A 58 -0.41 -4.70 -3.72
C LEU A 58 -0.08 -3.31 -3.16
N TYR A 59 -0.28 -3.07 -1.87
CA TYR A 59 -0.03 -1.78 -1.23
C TYR A 59 1.43 -1.35 -1.37
N ARG A 60 2.37 -2.27 -1.08
CA ARG A 60 3.80 -2.02 -1.22
C ARG A 60 4.18 -1.69 -2.66
N LYS A 61 3.71 -2.48 -3.64
CA LYS A 61 3.91 -2.18 -5.07
C LYS A 61 3.36 -0.81 -5.45
N GLY A 62 2.15 -0.48 -4.99
CA GLY A 62 1.51 0.81 -5.22
C GLY A 62 2.31 1.99 -4.66
N GLY A 63 2.93 1.82 -3.49
CA GLY A 63 3.86 2.80 -2.90
C GLY A 63 5.06 3.05 -3.80
N PHE A 64 5.77 2.00 -4.25
CA PHE A 64 6.91 2.16 -5.14
C PHE A 64 6.54 2.76 -6.51
N LEU A 65 5.34 2.47 -7.02
CA LEU A 65 4.83 3.11 -8.23
C LEU A 65 4.59 4.61 -8.03
N CYS A 66 4.12 5.03 -6.84
CA CYS A 66 4.00 6.45 -6.51
C CYS A 66 5.36 7.15 -6.47
N ASP A 67 6.35 6.51 -5.84
CA ASP A 67 7.71 7.06 -5.74
C ASP A 67 8.41 7.10 -7.11
N ALA A 68 8.00 6.24 -8.04
CA ALA A 68 8.40 6.25 -9.45
C ALA A 68 7.56 7.18 -10.35
N ASP A 69 6.73 8.07 -9.78
CA ASP A 69 5.79 8.95 -10.51
C ASP A 69 4.77 8.23 -11.40
N ASN A 70 4.60 6.92 -11.27
CA ASN A 70 3.63 6.12 -12.00
C ASN A 70 2.27 6.13 -11.27
N TYR A 71 1.67 7.32 -11.22
CA TYR A 71 0.43 7.59 -10.48
C TYR A 71 -0.78 6.83 -11.00
N GLU A 72 -0.90 6.64 -12.31
CA GLU A 72 -2.06 5.96 -12.92
C GLU A 72 -2.11 4.49 -12.50
N GLU A 73 -0.99 3.79 -12.56
CA GLU A 73 -0.92 2.38 -12.17
C GLU A 73 -1.07 2.22 -10.65
N ALA A 74 -0.48 3.14 -9.87
CA ALA A 74 -0.67 3.15 -8.43
C ALA A 74 -2.15 3.29 -8.03
N ILE A 75 -2.92 4.16 -8.71
CA ILE A 75 -4.37 4.29 -8.47
C ILE A 75 -5.10 2.98 -8.76
N LYS A 76 -4.81 2.30 -9.88
CA LYS A 76 -5.45 1.01 -10.20
C LYS A 76 -5.18 -0.04 -9.13
N ILE A 77 -3.96 -0.07 -8.59
CA ILE A 77 -3.63 -0.97 -7.49
C ILE A 77 -4.42 -0.60 -6.23
N MET A 78 -4.53 0.68 -5.89
CA MET A 78 -5.35 1.11 -4.76
C MET A 78 -6.81 0.72 -4.95
N ASP A 79 -7.36 0.88 -6.16
CA ASP A 79 -8.72 0.46 -6.48
C ASP A 79 -8.90 -1.04 -6.29
N LYS A 80 -7.95 -1.86 -6.77
CA LYS A 80 -7.96 -3.30 -6.54
C LYS A 80 -7.95 -3.66 -5.04
N ILE A 81 -7.12 -2.99 -4.23
CA ILE A 81 -7.12 -3.19 -2.77
C ILE A 81 -8.49 -2.85 -2.17
N LEU A 82 -9.12 -1.77 -2.64
CA LEU A 82 -10.43 -1.32 -2.15
C LEU A 82 -11.60 -2.19 -2.65
N GLU A 83 -11.43 -2.93 -3.73
CA GLU A 83 -12.34 -4.00 -4.15
C GLU A 83 -12.25 -5.21 -3.22
N ILE A 84 -11.03 -5.58 -2.80
CA ILE A 84 -10.77 -6.70 -1.87
C ILE A 84 -11.24 -6.34 -0.45
N ASP A 85 -10.78 -5.19 0.06
CA ASP A 85 -11.20 -4.61 1.33
C ASP A 85 -11.54 -3.14 1.16
N SER A 86 -12.84 -2.90 1.04
CA SER A 86 -13.44 -1.56 0.94
C SER A 86 -13.14 -0.64 2.13
N ARG A 87 -12.60 -1.16 3.23
CA ARG A 87 -12.26 -0.43 4.45
C ARG A 87 -10.75 -0.25 4.65
N TYR A 88 -9.94 -0.66 3.68
CA TYR A 88 -8.48 -0.56 3.77
C TYR A 88 -8.04 0.92 3.81
N VAL A 89 -7.77 1.42 5.02
CA VAL A 89 -7.59 2.85 5.30
C VAL A 89 -6.36 3.42 4.59
N ASP A 90 -5.24 2.71 4.51
CA ASP A 90 -4.04 3.27 3.88
C ASP A 90 -4.15 3.33 2.37
N ALA A 91 -4.92 2.42 1.77
CA ALA A 91 -5.18 2.44 0.35
C ALA A 91 -6.02 3.67 0.00
N LEU A 92 -7.03 3.99 0.82
CA LEU A 92 -7.78 5.25 0.70
C LEU A 92 -6.86 6.47 0.88
N PHE A 93 -5.97 6.44 1.87
CA PHE A 93 -5.06 7.56 2.15
C PHE A 93 -4.05 7.76 1.00
N LEU A 94 -3.39 6.69 0.56
CA LEU A 94 -2.43 6.73 -0.54
C LEU A 94 -3.10 7.14 -1.84
N LYS A 95 -4.28 6.56 -2.17
CA LYS A 95 -5.09 7.00 -3.32
C LYS A 95 -5.41 8.50 -3.24
N SER A 96 -5.83 8.99 -2.08
CA SER A 96 -6.11 10.41 -1.90
C SER A 96 -4.87 11.30 -2.12
N LYS A 97 -3.70 10.86 -1.66
CA LYS A 97 -2.42 11.57 -1.85
C LYS A 97 -2.07 11.65 -3.34
N ILE A 98 -2.18 10.53 -4.06
CA ILE A 98 -1.92 10.48 -5.51
C ILE A 98 -2.88 11.41 -6.25
N LEU A 99 -4.19 11.33 -5.95
CA LEU A 99 -5.21 12.16 -6.57
C LEU A 99 -4.98 13.66 -6.33
N SER A 100 -4.48 14.03 -5.14
CA SER A 100 -4.06 15.42 -4.85
C SER A 100 -2.89 15.85 -5.75
N VAL A 101 -1.89 14.98 -5.97
CA VAL A 101 -0.72 15.28 -6.80
C VAL A 101 -1.11 15.51 -8.26
N ILE A 102 -2.00 14.69 -8.81
CA ILE A 102 -2.46 14.82 -10.22
C ILE A 102 -3.59 15.84 -10.41
N GLY A 103 -3.93 16.63 -9.39
CA GLY A 103 -4.91 17.72 -9.46
C GLY A 103 -6.38 17.31 -9.34
N LYS A 104 -6.67 16.03 -9.10
CA LYS A 104 -8.03 15.49 -8.87
C LYS A 104 -8.50 15.74 -7.44
N THR A 105 -8.71 17.02 -7.12
CA THR A 105 -8.98 17.48 -5.76
C THR A 105 -10.28 16.92 -5.17
N GLU A 106 -11.33 16.77 -5.99
CA GLU A 106 -12.63 16.29 -5.50
C GLU A 106 -12.58 14.80 -5.14
N GLU A 107 -12.10 13.95 -6.05
CA GLU A 107 -11.90 12.51 -5.79
C GLU A 107 -10.96 12.28 -4.58
N SER A 108 -9.97 13.16 -4.39
CA SER A 108 -9.07 13.11 -3.24
C SER A 108 -9.80 13.35 -1.92
N LYS A 109 -10.70 14.34 -1.86
CA LYS A 109 -11.51 14.62 -0.67
C LYS A 109 -12.43 13.45 -0.36
N GLU A 110 -13.12 12.91 -1.36
CA GLU A 110 -13.99 11.74 -1.17
C GLU A 110 -13.24 10.55 -0.55
N CYS A 111 -12.01 10.29 -1.00
CA CYS A 111 -11.17 9.24 -0.44
C CYS A 111 -10.80 9.51 1.02
N LYS A 112 -10.48 10.77 1.38
CA LYS A 112 -10.16 11.17 2.76
C LYS A 112 -11.38 11.04 3.67
N ASP A 113 -12.53 11.56 3.26
CA ASP A 113 -13.78 11.48 4.01
C ASP A 113 -14.18 10.03 4.26
N ARG A 114 -13.97 9.16 3.27
CA ARG A 114 -14.18 7.71 3.43
C ARG A 114 -13.20 7.11 4.43
N ALA A 115 -11.91 7.47 4.35
CA ALA A 115 -10.90 6.97 5.29
C ALA A 115 -11.21 7.37 6.74
N GLU A 116 -11.65 8.61 6.97
CA GLU A 116 -12.06 9.10 8.29
C GLU A 116 -13.26 8.32 8.85
N LYS A 117 -14.29 8.09 8.04
CA LYS A 117 -15.45 7.27 8.43
C LYS A 117 -15.03 5.85 8.83
N MET A 118 -14.12 5.22 8.09
CA MET A 118 -13.67 3.87 8.42
C MET A 118 -12.85 3.82 9.72
N LYS A 119 -12.07 4.87 10.00
CA LYS A 119 -11.35 5.01 11.28
C LYS A 119 -12.33 5.18 12.46
N GLU A 120 -13.42 5.93 12.29
CA GLU A 120 -14.42 6.12 13.34
C GLU A 120 -15.24 4.86 13.64
N VAL A 121 -15.64 4.11 12.61
CA VAL A 121 -16.39 2.84 12.79
C VAL A 121 -15.61 1.82 13.62
N LYS A 122 -14.27 1.86 13.59
CA LYS A 122 -13.41 0.97 14.37
C LYS A 122 -13.27 1.39 15.84
N ARG A 123 -13.73 2.59 16.22
CA ARG A 123 -13.56 3.17 17.57
C ARG A 123 -14.74 2.87 18.52
N LEU A 124 -15.79 2.19 18.03
CA LEU A 124 -16.97 1.74 18.77
C LEU A 124 -16.90 0.24 19.04
#